data_AF-A0A4S2AXR5-F1
#
_entry.id   AF-A0A4S2AXR5-F1
#
_cell.length_a   1.000
_cell.length_b   1.000
_cell.length_c   1.000
_cell.angle_alpha   90.00
_cell.angle_beta   90.00
_cell.angle_gamma   90.00
#
_symmetry.space_group_name_H-M   'P 1'
#
loop_
_entity.id
_entity.type
_entity.pdbx_description
1 polymer ?
#
loop_
_entity_poly.entity_id
_entity_poly.type
_entity_poly.pdbx_seq_one_letter_code
_entity_poly.pdbx_strand_id
1 'polypeptide(L)'
;MTIKEFFSFKTNKFFWLNIIAMIVVVIVMVFGVLKWLDMHTHHGETVMVPDVKGMTVEEATKMFRNHGLVCVISDTKYVKDKAAGIILDLKPGVGEKVKEGRTVYLTVNTQDIPLRAIPDVADNSSLRQAEAKLQSAGFKLTEIQLIHGEKDWVYGVKYQGRQLTAGEKVPVGSALTLMVGNGAGNMLEDDATDTSMDTEEPVASDASPAQEDSWF
;
A
#
# COMPACT_ATOMS: atom_id res chain seq x y z
N MET A 1 62.11 -47.27 16.64
CA MET A 1 61.63 -48.34 15.71
C MET A 1 61.80 -47.84 14.29
N THR A 2 62.36 -48.64 13.39
CA THR A 2 62.65 -48.17 12.03
C THR A 2 61.48 -48.44 11.09
N ILE A 3 61.24 -47.52 10.15
CA ILE A 3 60.14 -47.61 9.16
C ILE A 3 60.23 -48.89 8.30
N LYS A 4 61.43 -49.47 8.14
CA LYS A 4 61.66 -50.72 7.40
C LYS A 4 61.02 -51.95 8.08
N GLU A 5 61.07 -52.04 9.41
CA GLU A 5 60.44 -53.17 10.12
C GLU A 5 58.91 -53.08 10.09
N PHE A 6 58.37 -51.85 10.18
CA PHE A 6 56.94 -51.57 10.07
C PHE A 6 56.35 -52.00 8.71
N PHE A 7 57.16 -52.02 7.64
CA PHE A 7 56.73 -52.46 6.31
C PHE A 7 57.05 -53.93 5.99
N SER A 8 57.76 -54.68 6.84
CA SER A 8 58.09 -56.09 6.57
C SER A 8 56.85 -57.01 6.49
N PHE A 9 55.75 -56.60 7.13
CA PHE A 9 54.44 -57.28 7.06
C PHE A 9 53.77 -57.25 5.67
N LYS A 10 54.23 -56.39 4.73
CA LYS A 10 53.61 -56.25 3.39
C LYS A 10 53.64 -57.53 2.54
N THR A 11 54.49 -58.50 2.84
CA THR A 11 54.64 -59.74 2.05
C THR A 11 53.70 -60.87 2.51
N ASN A 12 53.01 -60.71 3.65
CA ASN A 12 52.15 -61.76 4.19
C ASN A 12 50.75 -61.72 3.57
N LYS A 13 50.35 -62.79 2.87
CA LYS A 13 49.05 -62.92 2.19
C LYS A 13 47.85 -62.73 3.15
N PHE A 14 47.97 -63.18 4.41
CA PHE A 14 46.91 -63.03 5.41
C PHE A 14 46.74 -61.58 5.90
N PHE A 15 47.80 -60.77 5.89
CA PHE A 15 47.73 -59.36 6.27
C PHE A 15 46.94 -58.56 5.23
N TRP A 16 47.24 -58.76 3.94
CA TRP A 16 46.47 -58.17 2.84
C TRP A 16 45.02 -58.68 2.79
N LEU A 17 44.78 -59.96 3.05
CA LEU A 17 43.43 -60.53 3.10
C LEU A 17 42.55 -59.83 4.15
N ASN A 18 43.09 -59.61 5.36
CA ASN A 18 42.36 -58.90 6.43
C ASN A 18 42.16 -57.41 6.12
N ILE A 19 43.13 -56.74 5.47
CA ILE A 19 42.96 -55.37 4.97
C ILE A 19 41.83 -55.30 3.93
N ILE A 20 41.80 -56.22 2.96
CA ILE A 20 40.75 -56.27 1.94
C ILE A 20 39.39 -56.55 2.60
N ALA A 21 39.31 -57.48 3.55
CA ALA A 21 38.08 -57.75 4.28
C ALA A 21 37.58 -56.52 5.07
N MET A 22 38.48 -55.81 5.76
CA MET A 22 38.13 -54.58 6.49
C MET A 22 37.66 -53.46 5.56
N ILE A 23 38.31 -53.28 4.40
CA ILE A 23 37.86 -52.35 3.36
C ILE A 23 36.48 -52.74 2.83
N VAL A 24 36.22 -54.03 2.57
CA VAL A 24 34.89 -54.50 2.13
C VAL A 24 33.82 -54.23 3.20
N VAL A 25 34.10 -54.49 4.48
CA VAL A 25 33.16 -54.17 5.57
C VAL A 25 32.88 -52.67 5.64
N VAL A 26 33.90 -51.81 5.52
CA VAL A 26 33.72 -50.34 5.49
C VAL A 26 32.89 -49.91 4.28
N ILE A 27 33.15 -50.46 3.09
CA ILE A 27 32.35 -50.17 1.87
C ILE A 27 30.89 -50.58 2.07
N VAL A 28 30.63 -51.78 2.60
CA VAL A 28 29.26 -52.26 2.89
C VAL A 28 28.57 -51.36 3.92
N MET A 29 29.28 -50.94 4.97
CA MET A 29 28.73 -50.06 6.00
C MET A 29 28.40 -48.66 5.43
N VAL A 30 29.29 -48.08 4.63
CA VAL A 30 29.05 -46.81 3.92
C VAL A 30 27.86 -46.93 2.97
N PHE A 31 27.77 -48.00 2.18
CA PHE A 31 26.68 -48.21 1.23
C PHE A 31 25.32 -48.43 1.96
N GLY A 32 25.35 -49.13 3.09
CA GLY A 32 24.20 -49.30 3.98
C GLY A 32 23.72 -47.98 4.59
N VAL A 33 24.64 -47.15 5.10
CA VAL A 33 24.31 -45.81 5.62
C VAL A 33 23.76 -44.91 4.50
N LEU A 34 24.37 -44.90 3.32
CA LEU A 34 23.87 -44.12 2.17
C LEU A 34 22.46 -44.57 1.77
N LYS A 35 22.19 -45.87 1.68
CA LYS A 35 20.85 -46.39 1.33
C LYS A 35 19.81 -46.20 2.42
N TRP A 36 20.21 -46.26 3.69
CA TRP A 36 19.33 -45.92 4.81
C TRP A 36 18.99 -44.42 4.80
N LEU A 37 19.97 -43.55 4.56
CA LEU A 37 19.73 -42.11 4.46
C LEU A 37 18.76 -41.78 3.32
N ASP A 38 19.02 -42.32 2.13
CA ASP A 38 18.19 -42.19 0.92
C ASP A 38 16.73 -42.58 1.19
N MET A 39 16.50 -43.80 1.73
CA MET A 39 15.16 -44.31 2.04
C MET A 39 14.48 -43.57 3.21
N HIS A 40 15.22 -43.09 4.21
CA HIS A 40 14.64 -42.35 5.34
C HIS A 40 14.31 -40.89 4.96
N THR A 41 15.00 -40.30 3.99
CA THR A 41 14.83 -38.88 3.63
C THR A 41 13.95 -38.64 2.41
N HIS A 42 13.46 -39.70 1.73
CA HIS A 42 12.58 -39.61 0.56
C HIS A 42 13.08 -38.56 -0.46
N HIS A 43 14.35 -38.66 -0.84
CA HIS A 43 14.93 -37.77 -1.85
C HIS A 43 14.34 -38.08 -3.23
N GLY A 44 13.55 -37.17 -3.80
CA GLY A 44 13.37 -37.12 -5.25
C GLY A 44 11.99 -36.69 -5.76
N GLU A 45 10.91 -36.90 -5.02
CA GLU A 45 9.58 -36.49 -5.45
C GLU A 45 9.39 -34.96 -5.30
N THR A 46 9.83 -34.26 -6.36
CA THR A 46 9.55 -32.86 -6.57
C THR A 46 8.33 -32.71 -7.47
N VAL A 47 7.28 -32.09 -6.96
CA VAL A 47 6.11 -31.69 -7.71
C VAL A 47 6.34 -30.31 -8.32
N MET A 48 5.86 -30.10 -9.54
CA MET A 48 5.80 -28.75 -10.14
C MET A 48 4.53 -28.05 -9.65
N VAL A 49 4.67 -26.81 -9.18
CA VAL A 49 3.53 -25.96 -8.82
C VAL A 49 2.71 -25.67 -10.08
N PRO A 50 1.44 -26.10 -10.17
CA PRO A 50 0.63 -25.88 -11.36
C PRO A 50 0.15 -24.42 -11.46
N ASP A 51 -0.24 -23.99 -12.67
CA ASP A 51 -0.82 -22.66 -12.85
C ASP A 51 -2.29 -22.63 -12.45
N VAL A 52 -2.59 -21.83 -11.42
CA VAL A 52 -3.95 -21.57 -10.93
C VAL A 52 -4.30 -20.07 -10.98
N LYS A 53 -3.49 -19.23 -11.65
CA LYS A 53 -3.75 -17.79 -11.70
C LYS A 53 -5.06 -17.53 -12.45
N GLY A 54 -5.92 -16.70 -11.85
CA GLY A 54 -7.26 -16.42 -12.36
C GLY A 54 -8.33 -17.49 -12.04
N MET A 55 -7.95 -18.66 -11.50
CA MET A 55 -8.92 -19.65 -11.01
C MET A 55 -9.49 -19.24 -9.65
N THR A 56 -10.64 -19.82 -9.28
CA THR A 56 -11.19 -19.67 -7.93
C THR A 56 -10.33 -20.42 -6.91
N VAL A 57 -10.38 -19.99 -5.65
CA VAL A 57 -9.70 -20.70 -4.54
C VAL A 57 -10.13 -22.18 -4.45
N GLU A 58 -11.40 -22.50 -4.72
CA GLU A 58 -11.93 -23.86 -4.63
C GLU A 58 -11.38 -24.79 -5.72
N GLU A 59 -11.32 -24.32 -6.97
CA GLU A 59 -10.74 -25.06 -8.10
C GLU A 59 -9.25 -25.29 -7.89
N ALA A 60 -8.54 -24.24 -7.49
CA ALA A 60 -7.12 -24.30 -7.17
C ALA A 60 -6.84 -25.27 -6.01
N THR A 61 -7.67 -25.27 -4.95
CA THR A 61 -7.53 -26.19 -3.81
C THR A 61 -7.66 -27.65 -4.24
N LYS A 62 -8.59 -27.96 -5.17
CA LYS A 62 -8.73 -29.29 -5.76
C LYS A 62 -7.49 -29.64 -6.59
N MET A 63 -7.00 -28.72 -7.41
CA MET A 63 -5.82 -28.93 -8.25
C MET A 63 -4.55 -29.18 -7.40
N PHE A 64 -4.29 -28.34 -6.39
CA PHE A 64 -3.15 -28.52 -5.48
C PHE A 64 -3.22 -29.85 -4.74
N ARG A 65 -4.40 -30.23 -4.21
CA ARG A 65 -4.58 -31.54 -3.55
C ARG A 65 -4.28 -32.71 -4.50
N ASN A 66 -4.69 -32.64 -5.76
CA ASN A 66 -4.39 -33.68 -6.77
C ASN A 66 -2.89 -33.79 -7.08
N HIS A 67 -2.14 -32.71 -6.89
CA HIS A 67 -0.68 -32.68 -7.02
C HIS A 67 0.07 -32.89 -5.69
N GLY A 68 -0.61 -33.30 -4.60
CA GLY A 68 0.05 -33.50 -3.30
C GLY A 68 0.54 -32.21 -2.63
N LEU A 69 0.03 -31.05 -3.04
CA LEU A 69 0.35 -29.73 -2.51
C LEU A 69 -0.74 -29.22 -1.57
N VAL A 70 -0.36 -28.39 -0.60
CA VAL A 70 -1.28 -27.74 0.34
C VAL A 70 -1.36 -26.26 -0.03
N CYS A 71 -2.55 -25.66 -0.08
CA CYS A 71 -2.71 -24.23 -0.33
C CYS A 71 -3.26 -23.49 0.88
N VAL A 72 -2.76 -22.29 1.14
CA VAL A 72 -3.20 -21.39 2.22
C VAL A 72 -3.30 -19.97 1.68
N ILE A 73 -4.38 -19.26 2.01
CA ILE A 73 -4.52 -17.83 1.70
C ILE A 73 -3.58 -17.06 2.63
N SER A 74 -2.62 -16.33 2.06
CA SER A 74 -1.59 -15.60 2.80
C SER A 74 -1.81 -14.09 2.82
N ASP A 75 -2.40 -13.56 1.76
CA ASP A 75 -2.59 -12.13 1.56
C ASP A 75 -3.80 -11.92 0.65
N THR A 76 -4.40 -10.74 0.75
CA THR A 76 -5.65 -10.41 0.09
C THR A 76 -5.54 -9.00 -0.46
N LYS A 77 -5.68 -8.85 -1.77
CA LYS A 77 -5.55 -7.54 -2.46
C LYS A 77 -6.83 -7.21 -3.22
N TYR A 78 -7.04 -5.94 -3.47
CA TYR A 78 -8.14 -5.46 -4.29
C TYR A 78 -7.63 -5.02 -5.66
N VAL A 79 -8.09 -5.66 -6.72
CA VAL A 79 -7.85 -5.30 -8.12
C VAL A 79 -9.20 -5.16 -8.80
N LYS A 80 -9.53 -3.93 -9.20
CA LYS A 80 -10.86 -3.56 -9.72
C LYS A 80 -11.28 -4.37 -10.95
N ASP A 81 -10.34 -4.68 -11.84
CA ASP A 81 -10.60 -5.33 -13.13
C ASP A 81 -10.60 -6.86 -13.04
N LYS A 82 -10.70 -7.42 -11.83
CA LYS A 82 -10.66 -8.86 -11.55
C LYS A 82 -11.84 -9.27 -10.66
N ALA A 83 -12.37 -10.45 -10.89
CA ALA A 83 -13.43 -11.02 -10.05
C ALA A 83 -12.93 -11.27 -8.62
N ALA A 84 -13.82 -11.18 -7.63
CA ALA A 84 -13.50 -11.55 -6.24
C ALA A 84 -13.30 -13.06 -6.11
N GLY A 85 -12.47 -13.50 -5.17
CA GLY A 85 -12.17 -14.91 -4.92
C GLY A 85 -11.24 -15.59 -5.93
N ILE A 86 -10.73 -14.86 -6.93
CA ILE A 86 -9.73 -15.40 -7.87
C ILE A 86 -8.30 -15.23 -7.36
N ILE A 87 -7.42 -16.14 -7.75
CA ILE A 87 -6.00 -16.08 -7.38
C ILE A 87 -5.29 -15.04 -8.25
N LEU A 88 -4.65 -14.07 -7.58
CA LEU A 88 -3.84 -13.03 -8.20
C LEU A 88 -2.39 -13.47 -8.38
N ASP A 89 -1.83 -14.06 -7.34
CA ASP A 89 -0.44 -14.48 -7.29
C ASP A 89 -0.23 -15.63 -6.29
N LEU A 90 0.90 -16.33 -6.39
CA LEU A 90 1.21 -17.50 -5.57
C LEU A 90 2.71 -17.66 -5.31
N LYS A 91 3.07 -18.22 -4.15
CA LYS A 91 4.45 -18.49 -3.73
C LYS A 91 4.53 -19.85 -3.01
N PRO A 92 5.40 -20.81 -3.39
CA PRO A 92 6.37 -20.78 -4.51
C PRO A 92 5.71 -20.58 -5.87
N GLY A 93 6.46 -20.06 -6.85
CA GLY A 93 5.95 -19.62 -8.16
C GLY A 93 5.45 -20.74 -9.08
N VAL A 94 4.70 -20.37 -10.13
CA VAL A 94 4.19 -21.32 -11.14
C VAL A 94 5.37 -22.01 -11.84
N GLY A 95 5.31 -23.33 -11.97
CA GLY A 95 6.36 -24.15 -12.58
C GLY A 95 7.58 -24.38 -11.68
N GLU A 96 7.65 -23.79 -10.49
CA GLU A 96 8.71 -24.09 -9.53
C GLU A 96 8.59 -25.53 -9.02
N LYS A 97 9.74 -26.18 -8.82
CA LYS A 97 9.82 -27.54 -8.27
C LYS A 97 9.89 -27.49 -6.75
N VAL A 98 8.88 -28.03 -6.09
CA VAL A 98 8.73 -28.07 -4.63
C VAL A 98 8.68 -29.52 -4.17
N LYS A 99 9.03 -29.79 -2.91
CA LYS A 99 8.78 -31.11 -2.31
C LYS A 99 7.27 -31.33 -2.14
N GLU A 100 6.84 -32.59 -2.16
CA GLU A 100 5.48 -32.96 -1.78
C GLU A 100 5.10 -32.46 -0.38
N GLY A 101 3.80 -32.21 -0.18
CA GLY A 101 3.27 -31.62 1.05
C GLY A 101 3.63 -30.15 1.28
N ARG A 102 4.32 -29.48 0.33
CA ARG A 102 4.68 -28.07 0.50
C ARG A 102 3.45 -27.16 0.48
N THR A 103 3.40 -26.23 1.42
CA THR A 103 2.43 -25.14 1.44
C THR A 103 2.73 -24.10 0.37
N VAL A 104 1.77 -23.88 -0.53
CA VAL A 104 1.70 -22.79 -1.49
C VAL A 104 0.83 -21.68 -0.89
N TYR A 105 1.43 -20.50 -0.74
CA TYR A 105 0.80 -19.29 -0.25
C TYR A 105 0.12 -18.56 -1.40
N LEU A 106 -1.19 -18.35 -1.30
CA LEU A 106 -2.00 -17.69 -2.31
C LEU A 106 -2.28 -16.24 -1.94
N THR A 107 -2.18 -15.35 -2.92
CA THR A 107 -2.71 -13.98 -2.84
C THR A 107 -4.03 -13.94 -3.61
N VAL A 108 -5.14 -13.64 -2.93
CA VAL A 108 -6.48 -13.67 -3.52
C VAL A 108 -7.02 -12.26 -3.75
N ASN A 109 -7.94 -12.11 -4.71
CA ASN A 109 -8.66 -10.86 -4.92
C ASN A 109 -9.85 -10.76 -3.96
N THR A 110 -9.96 -9.70 -3.15
CA THR A 110 -11.18 -9.42 -2.38
C THR A 110 -12.14 -8.53 -3.15
N GLN A 111 -13.42 -8.58 -2.75
CA GLN A 111 -14.43 -7.60 -3.11
C GLN A 111 -14.30 -6.31 -2.29
N ASP A 112 -13.71 -6.38 -1.09
CA ASP A 112 -13.59 -5.25 -0.16
C ASP A 112 -12.59 -4.22 -0.67
N ILE A 113 -13.10 -3.02 -0.95
CA ILE A 113 -12.29 -1.88 -1.36
C ILE A 113 -11.44 -1.44 -0.16
N PRO A 114 -10.11 -1.30 -0.28
CA PRO A 114 -9.26 -0.89 0.84
C PRO A 114 -9.70 0.49 1.34
N LEU A 115 -9.86 0.62 2.65
CA LEU A 115 -10.17 1.88 3.30
C LEU A 115 -8.89 2.69 3.51
N ARG A 116 -8.92 3.98 3.18
CA ARG A 116 -7.83 4.92 3.43
C ARG A 116 -8.32 6.08 4.32
N ALA A 117 -7.44 6.54 5.20
CA ALA A 117 -7.71 7.71 6.03
C ALA A 117 -7.73 8.98 5.17
N ILE A 118 -8.71 9.85 5.40
CA ILE A 118 -8.80 11.15 4.74
C ILE A 118 -7.72 12.10 5.30
N PRO A 119 -6.88 12.71 4.44
CA PRO A 119 -5.94 13.74 4.86
C PRO A 119 -6.64 14.94 5.49
N ASP A 120 -5.95 15.63 6.41
CA ASP A 120 -6.45 16.89 6.94
C ASP A 120 -6.42 18.00 5.87
N VAL A 121 -7.62 18.44 5.47
CA VAL A 121 -7.89 19.44 4.43
C VAL A 121 -9.01 20.41 4.79
N ALA A 122 -9.81 20.10 5.82
CA ALA A 122 -10.86 21.00 6.31
C ALA A 122 -10.21 22.06 7.20
N ASP A 123 -10.55 23.33 6.97
CA ASP A 123 -10.05 24.50 7.72
C ASP A 123 -8.52 24.64 7.78
N ASN A 124 -7.81 24.00 6.84
CA ASN A 124 -6.34 23.91 6.83
C ASN A 124 -5.76 23.85 5.40
N SER A 125 -6.55 24.16 4.36
CA SER A 125 -6.11 24.12 2.96
C SER A 125 -6.98 24.96 2.04
N SER A 126 -6.37 25.58 1.04
CA SER A 126 -7.10 26.12 -0.11
C SER A 126 -7.61 25.00 -1.02
N LEU A 127 -8.60 25.30 -1.86
CA LEU A 127 -9.20 24.40 -2.86
C LEU A 127 -8.12 23.58 -3.56
N ARG A 128 -7.18 24.24 -4.24
CA ARG A 128 -6.13 23.58 -5.04
C ARG A 128 -5.22 22.67 -4.19
N GLN A 129 -4.96 23.01 -2.94
CA GLN A 129 -4.16 22.21 -2.03
C GLN A 129 -4.95 20.97 -1.53
N ALA A 130 -6.22 21.15 -1.20
CA ALA A 130 -7.11 20.05 -0.81
C ALA A 130 -7.33 19.07 -1.97
N GLU A 131 -7.53 19.57 -3.19
CA GLU A 131 -7.63 18.74 -4.39
C GLU A 131 -6.38 17.87 -4.57
N ALA A 132 -5.19 18.47 -4.52
CA ALA A 132 -3.92 17.74 -4.64
C ALA A 132 -3.73 16.70 -3.51
N LYS A 133 -4.06 17.05 -2.26
CA LYS A 133 -4.01 16.12 -1.10
C LYS A 133 -4.99 14.95 -1.26
N LEU A 134 -6.23 15.20 -1.70
CA LEU A 134 -7.25 14.14 -1.86
C LEU A 134 -6.97 13.24 -3.09
N GLN A 135 -6.54 13.83 -4.21
CA GLN A 135 -6.16 13.07 -5.41
C GLN A 135 -4.90 12.21 -5.18
N SER A 136 -3.88 12.74 -4.50
CA SER A 136 -2.69 11.94 -4.12
C SER A 136 -3.00 10.86 -3.08
N ALA A 137 -3.98 11.09 -2.20
CA ALA A 137 -4.58 10.05 -1.37
C ALA A 137 -5.42 9.03 -2.18
N GLY A 138 -5.64 9.21 -3.48
CA GLY A 138 -6.36 8.26 -4.34
C GLY A 138 -7.88 8.36 -4.23
N PHE A 139 -8.40 9.48 -3.73
CA PHE A 139 -9.82 9.79 -3.79
C PHE A 139 -10.17 10.55 -5.08
N LYS A 140 -11.42 10.43 -5.51
CA LYS A 140 -11.98 11.22 -6.62
C LYS A 140 -12.75 12.40 -6.06
N LEU A 141 -12.91 13.44 -6.87
CA LEU A 141 -13.67 14.62 -6.50
C LEU A 141 -14.95 14.71 -7.32
N THR A 142 -16.03 15.09 -6.65
CA THR A 142 -17.31 15.48 -7.26
C THR A 142 -17.40 17.00 -7.39
N GLU A 143 -18.48 17.49 -7.97
CA GLU A 143 -18.81 18.91 -8.00
C GLU A 143 -18.70 19.55 -6.61
N ILE A 144 -18.12 20.75 -6.57
CA ILE A 144 -17.78 21.48 -5.35
C ILE A 144 -19.04 22.15 -4.80
N GLN A 145 -19.33 21.96 -3.52
CA GLN A 145 -20.42 22.65 -2.85
C GLN A 145 -19.93 24.01 -2.36
N LEU A 146 -20.35 25.08 -3.04
CA LEU A 146 -20.10 26.45 -2.60
C LEU A 146 -20.93 26.79 -1.36
N ILE A 147 -20.30 27.43 -0.38
CA ILE A 147 -20.94 27.97 0.83
C ILE A 147 -20.52 29.42 1.05
N HIS A 148 -21.23 30.14 1.93
CA HIS A 148 -20.81 31.48 2.34
C HIS A 148 -19.53 31.39 3.18
N GLY A 149 -18.48 32.08 2.75
CA GLY A 149 -17.17 32.03 3.41
C GLY A 149 -16.06 32.62 2.55
N GLU A 150 -14.83 32.52 3.06
CA GLU A 150 -13.61 33.02 2.42
C GLU A 150 -13.36 32.32 1.08
N LYS A 151 -12.90 33.08 0.08
CA LYS A 151 -12.75 32.58 -1.28
C LYS A 151 -11.71 31.46 -1.35
N ASP A 152 -12.05 30.39 -2.05
CA ASP A 152 -11.19 29.21 -2.25
C ASP A 152 -10.78 28.49 -0.94
N TRP A 153 -11.38 28.82 0.21
CA TRP A 153 -11.15 28.16 1.50
C TRP A 153 -11.99 26.89 1.65
N VAL A 154 -11.39 25.78 2.09
CA VAL A 154 -12.07 24.49 2.25
C VAL A 154 -12.55 24.31 3.68
N TYR A 155 -13.86 24.35 3.89
CA TYR A 155 -14.51 24.18 5.19
C TYR A 155 -14.83 22.71 5.55
N GLY A 156 -14.71 21.80 4.59
CA GLY A 156 -15.05 20.41 4.83
C GLY A 156 -15.05 19.51 3.61
N VAL A 157 -15.13 18.21 3.88
CA VAL A 157 -15.26 17.16 2.88
C VAL A 157 -16.51 16.35 3.18
N LYS A 158 -17.31 16.08 2.15
CA LYS A 158 -18.51 15.26 2.22
C LYS A 158 -18.36 13.98 1.38
N TYR A 159 -18.87 12.88 1.91
CA TYR A 159 -19.02 11.61 1.20
C TYR A 159 -20.47 11.15 1.33
N GLN A 160 -21.13 10.92 0.19
CA GLN A 160 -22.55 10.52 0.14
C GLN A 160 -23.48 11.43 0.97
N GLY A 161 -23.20 12.73 0.99
CA GLY A 161 -23.94 13.74 1.75
C GLY A 161 -23.54 13.89 3.23
N ARG A 162 -22.85 12.91 3.82
CA ARG A 162 -22.33 12.99 5.19
C ARG A 162 -21.00 13.75 5.23
N GLN A 163 -20.85 14.68 6.15
CA GLN A 163 -19.57 15.35 6.41
C GLN A 163 -18.61 14.39 7.11
N LEU A 164 -17.35 14.41 6.69
CA LEU A 164 -16.26 13.55 7.15
C LEU A 164 -15.29 14.36 8.01
N THR A 165 -14.71 13.72 9.02
CA THR A 165 -13.59 14.28 9.79
C THR A 165 -12.23 13.79 9.27
N ALA A 166 -11.19 14.59 9.51
CA ALA A 166 -9.82 14.20 9.19
C ALA A 166 -9.44 12.88 9.90
N GLY A 167 -8.72 12.01 9.20
CA GLY A 167 -8.37 10.67 9.69
C GLY A 167 -9.47 9.60 9.55
N GLU A 168 -10.72 9.99 9.20
CA GLU A 168 -11.80 9.01 8.96
C GLU A 168 -11.47 8.11 7.76
N LYS A 169 -11.82 6.83 7.86
CA LYS A 169 -11.47 5.80 6.87
C LYS A 169 -12.59 5.60 5.85
N VAL A 170 -12.32 5.90 4.58
CA VAL A 170 -13.28 5.83 3.47
C VAL A 170 -12.69 4.97 2.33
N PRO A 171 -13.52 4.24 1.54
CA PRO A 171 -13.02 3.43 0.42
C PRO A 171 -12.18 4.22 -0.59
N VAL A 172 -10.99 3.71 -0.94
CA VAL A 172 -10.15 4.31 -1.98
C VAL A 172 -10.92 4.41 -3.31
N GLY A 173 -10.77 5.53 -4.02
CA GLY A 173 -11.50 5.81 -5.25
C GLY A 173 -12.94 6.30 -5.05
N SER A 174 -13.40 6.47 -3.81
CA SER A 174 -14.66 7.17 -3.50
C SER A 174 -14.67 8.60 -4.07
N ALA A 175 -15.83 9.07 -4.48
CA ALA A 175 -16.05 10.47 -4.87
C ALA A 175 -16.38 11.32 -3.63
N LEU A 176 -15.60 12.38 -3.42
CA LEU A 176 -15.70 13.30 -2.29
C LEU A 176 -16.09 14.70 -2.80
N THR A 177 -17.10 15.31 -2.18
CA THR A 177 -17.48 16.71 -2.45
C THR A 177 -16.75 17.62 -1.48
N LEU A 178 -15.99 18.58 -2.01
CA LEU A 178 -15.42 19.67 -1.23
C LEU A 178 -16.48 20.72 -0.90
N MET A 179 -16.44 21.26 0.31
CA MET A 179 -17.20 22.45 0.70
C MET A 179 -16.26 23.66 0.67
N VAL A 180 -16.50 24.62 -0.22
CA VAL A 180 -15.59 25.74 -0.49
C VAL A 180 -16.31 27.07 -0.32
N GLY A 181 -15.65 28.06 0.29
CA GLY A 181 -16.20 29.41 0.41
C GLY A 181 -16.27 30.15 -0.93
N ASN A 182 -17.40 30.83 -1.16
CA ASN A 182 -17.72 31.54 -2.40
C ASN A 182 -17.13 32.95 -2.49
N GLY A 183 -16.49 33.48 -1.44
CA GLY A 183 -15.94 34.83 -1.39
C GLY A 183 -16.97 35.95 -1.28
N ALA A 184 -18.24 35.63 -0.99
CA ALA A 184 -19.32 36.62 -0.94
C ALA A 184 -19.29 37.53 0.31
N GLY A 185 -18.41 37.27 1.28
CA GLY A 185 -18.30 38.06 2.51
C GLY A 185 -17.71 39.46 2.28
N ASN A 186 -16.68 39.59 1.44
CA ASN A 186 -15.94 40.85 1.28
C ASN A 186 -16.69 41.95 0.50
N MET A 187 -17.91 41.72 0.02
CA MET A 187 -18.66 42.72 -0.75
C MET A 187 -19.46 43.71 0.10
N LEU A 188 -19.44 43.59 1.44
CA LEU A 188 -20.26 44.42 2.34
C LEU A 188 -19.47 45.46 3.15
N GLU A 189 -18.14 45.34 3.24
CA GLU A 189 -17.31 46.23 4.07
C GLU A 189 -16.77 47.46 3.32
N ASP A 190 -16.56 47.39 2.00
CA ASP A 190 -15.88 48.46 1.23
C ASP A 190 -16.78 49.70 0.93
N ASP A 191 -18.11 49.60 1.08
CA ASP A 191 -19.07 50.65 0.69
C ASP A 191 -19.47 51.59 1.86
N ALA A 192 -18.83 51.44 3.04
CA ALA A 192 -19.22 52.12 4.28
C ALA A 192 -18.25 53.23 4.76
N THR A 193 -17.11 53.44 4.10
CA THR A 193 -16.05 54.36 4.55
C THR A 193 -15.77 55.54 3.62
N ASP A 194 -16.83 56.19 3.09
CA ASP A 194 -16.67 57.46 2.36
C ASP A 194 -17.80 58.47 2.67
N THR A 195 -18.05 58.73 3.96
CA THR A 195 -18.95 59.83 4.42
C THR A 195 -18.56 60.31 5.82
N SER A 196 -17.53 61.19 5.92
CA SER A 196 -17.45 62.26 6.94
C SER A 196 -16.09 63.00 6.95
N MET A 197 -15.89 63.94 6.02
CA MET A 197 -14.97 65.07 6.22
C MET A 197 -15.46 66.32 5.49
N ASP A 198 -16.44 67.02 6.07
CA ASP A 198 -16.57 68.47 5.92
C ASP A 198 -16.56 69.09 7.31
N THR A 199 -15.54 69.91 7.58
CA THR A 199 -15.30 70.53 8.89
C THR A 199 -15.93 71.91 8.89
N GLU A 200 -16.90 72.14 9.78
CA GLU A 200 -17.47 73.48 9.99
C GLU A 200 -16.43 74.41 10.65
N GLU A 201 -15.96 75.43 9.92
CA GLU A 201 -15.22 76.54 10.52
C GLU A 201 -16.19 77.63 11.04
N PRO A 202 -16.06 78.09 12.30
CA PRO A 202 -16.85 79.20 12.82
C PRO A 202 -16.20 80.55 12.50
N VAL A 203 -16.71 81.25 11.48
CA VAL A 203 -16.27 82.62 11.17
C VAL A 203 -16.87 83.63 12.15
N ALA A 204 -16.01 84.25 12.96
CA ALA A 204 -16.38 85.31 13.89
C ALA A 204 -16.55 86.67 13.18
N SER A 205 -17.55 87.43 13.62
CA SER A 205 -17.86 88.77 13.15
C SER A 205 -17.04 89.86 13.84
N ASP A 206 -16.49 90.83 13.10
CA ASP A 206 -16.51 92.24 13.53
C ASP A 206 -16.29 93.27 12.39
N ALA A 207 -16.78 94.48 12.64
CA ALA A 207 -16.45 95.80 12.08
C ALA A 207 -16.67 96.15 10.58
N SER A 208 -17.39 97.28 10.39
CA SER A 208 -17.60 98.10 9.18
C SER A 208 -16.71 99.38 9.24
N PRO A 209 -16.83 100.45 8.40
CA PRO A 209 -17.25 100.61 6.99
C PRO A 209 -16.26 101.46 6.10
N ALA A 210 -16.43 101.44 4.76
CA ALA A 210 -16.18 102.54 3.79
C ALA A 210 -16.69 102.09 2.38
N GLN A 211 -17.49 102.86 1.60
CA GLN A 211 -17.09 103.93 0.63
C GLN A 211 -15.86 103.53 -0.23
N GLU A 212 -15.78 103.57 -1.58
CA GLU A 212 -16.48 104.23 -2.71
C GLU A 212 -16.12 103.45 -4.02
N ASP A 213 -16.81 103.49 -5.18
CA ASP A 213 -18.18 103.86 -5.59
C ASP A 213 -18.39 103.46 -7.11
N SER A 214 -19.50 103.87 -7.74
CA SER A 214 -19.75 104.01 -9.20
C SER A 214 -20.03 102.80 -10.11
N TRP A 215 -21.19 102.93 -10.78
CA TRP A 215 -21.71 102.20 -11.94
C TRP A 215 -21.06 102.68 -13.25
N PHE A 216 -20.56 101.77 -14.09
CA PHE A 216 -20.88 101.65 -15.54
C PHE A 216 -20.27 100.39 -16.17
#